data_AF-A0A257EKH2-F1
#
_entry.id   AF-A0A257EKH2-F1
#
_cell.length_a   1.000
_cell.length_b   1.000
_cell.length_c   1.000
_cell.angle_alpha   90.00
_cell.angle_beta   90.00
_cell.angle_gamma   90.00
#
_symmetry.space_group_name_H-M   'P 1'
#
loop_
_entity.id
_entity.type
_entity.pdbx_description
1 polymer ?
#
loop_
_entity_poly.entity_id
_entity_poly.type
_entity_poly.pdbx_seq_one_letter_code
_entity_poly.pdbx_strand_id
1 'polypeptide(L)'
;MADETPAARRRRWLTIGEIVGVLALVISAASLWDSHQDRAETRAEAAARAKAPSKALLLTARAEDEGRSLAIASPDSGRIIQTQTVIFPSPLAVDKAETVGNPHIEAGWFADALHSAAHVENGRGRLPVVIVTDYIDDGTRRTDTALYDIGYRWRSRLLQADVPALEGLTLVARGVKSPQAAVDARWKRLHPGT
;
A
#
# COMPACT_ATOMS: atom_id res chain seq x y z
N MET A 1 -42.82 36.13 67.88
CA MET A 1 -42.91 35.05 66.88
C MET A 1 -42.27 35.54 65.59
N ALA A 2 -41.46 34.67 64.98
CA ALA A 2 -40.74 34.71 63.69
C ALA A 2 -41.06 35.86 62.73
N ASP A 3 -40.08 36.64 62.25
CA ASP A 3 -39.07 36.37 61.19
C ASP A 3 -39.63 36.55 59.76
N GLU A 4 -38.73 36.90 58.84
CA GLU A 4 -38.86 37.18 57.40
C GLU A 4 -38.92 38.65 56.97
N THR A 5 -37.75 39.30 57.00
CA THR A 5 -37.44 40.40 56.09
C THR A 5 -37.22 39.86 54.66
N PRO A 6 -37.87 40.42 53.62
CA PRO A 6 -37.49 40.11 52.25
C PRO A 6 -36.10 40.69 51.98
N ALA A 7 -35.13 39.81 51.67
CA ALA A 7 -33.82 40.21 51.20
C ALA A 7 -33.96 40.97 49.87
N ALA A 8 -34.02 42.30 49.94
CA ALA A 8 -34.06 43.17 48.79
C ALA A 8 -32.74 43.04 48.01
N ARG A 9 -32.77 42.24 46.95
CA ARG A 9 -31.67 42.07 45.99
C ARG A 9 -31.39 43.41 45.33
N ARG A 10 -30.43 44.15 45.89
CA ARG A 10 -29.95 45.43 45.34
C ARG A 10 -29.51 45.19 43.90
N ARG A 11 -30.30 45.66 42.93
CA ARG A 11 -29.89 45.70 41.52
C ARG A 11 -28.65 46.58 41.43
N ARG A 12 -27.48 45.96 41.38
CA ARG A 12 -26.22 46.65 41.08
C ARG A 12 -26.29 47.04 39.61
N TRP A 13 -26.35 48.34 39.36
CA TRP A 13 -26.26 48.88 38.01
C TRP A 13 -24.84 48.66 37.52
N LEU A 14 -24.66 47.85 36.47
CA LEU A 14 -23.37 47.72 35.82
C LEU A 14 -22.94 49.10 35.33
N THR A 15 -21.68 49.45 35.59
CA THR A 15 -21.09 50.67 35.03
C THR A 15 -20.81 50.50 33.54
N ILE A 16 -20.75 51.59 32.75
CA ILE A 16 -20.51 51.52 31.30
C ILE A 16 -19.21 50.76 30.99
N GLY A 17 -18.15 50.96 31.79
CA GLY A 17 -16.88 50.25 31.63
C GLY A 17 -17.00 48.73 31.87
N GLU A 18 -17.87 48.32 32.80
CA GLU A 18 -18.13 46.90 33.09
C GLU A 18 -18.90 46.23 31.94
N ILE A 19 -19.84 46.94 31.32
CA ILE A 19 -20.56 46.44 30.13
C ILE A 19 -19.60 46.22 28.97
N VAL A 20 -18.70 47.18 28.72
CA VAL A 20 -17.69 47.07 27.66
C VAL A 20 -16.73 45.92 27.93
N GLY A 21 -16.29 45.74 29.19
CA GLY A 21 -15.43 44.62 29.59
C GLY A 21 -16.09 43.25 29.38
N VAL A 22 -17.37 43.11 29.74
CA VAL A 22 -18.12 41.87 29.51
C VAL A 22 -18.30 41.60 28.01
N LEU A 23 -18.57 42.64 27.20
CA LEU A 23 -18.66 42.48 25.75
C LEU A 23 -17.35 41.98 25.15
N ALA A 24 -16.22 42.57 25.54
CA ALA A 24 -14.90 42.15 25.06
C ALA A 24 -14.58 40.70 25.45
N LEU A 25 -14.98 40.27 26.65
CA LEU A 25 -14.83 38.89 27.12
C LEU A 25 -15.65 37.91 26.26
N VAL A 26 -16.91 38.26 25.97
CA VAL A 26 -17.79 37.43 25.15
C VAL A 26 -17.25 37.28 23.72
N ILE A 27 -16.78 38.39 23.13
CA ILE A 27 -16.17 38.37 21.78
C ILE A 27 -14.90 37.49 21.79
N SER A 28 -14.06 37.62 22.81
CA SER A 28 -12.83 36.82 22.94
C SER A 28 -13.12 35.32 23.08
N ALA A 29 -14.13 34.97 23.88
CA ALA A 29 -14.57 33.59 24.04
C ALA A 29 -15.13 33.02 22.73
N ALA A 30 -15.92 33.82 21.99
CA ALA A 30 -16.45 33.43 20.69
C ALA A 30 -15.33 33.20 19.66
N SER A 31 -14.36 34.12 19.54
CA SER A 31 -13.21 33.95 18.65
C SER A 31 -12.33 32.75 19.01
N LEU A 32 -12.12 32.49 20.30
CA LEU A 32 -11.35 31.32 20.73
C LEU A 32 -12.06 30.02 20.35
N TRP A 33 -13.38 29.97 20.55
CA TRP A 33 -14.20 28.81 20.18
C TRP A 33 -14.18 28.56 18.67
N ASP A 34 -14.33 29.61 17.87
CA ASP A 34 -14.28 29.56 16.40
C ASP A 34 -12.92 29.02 15.92
N SER A 35 -11.83 29.57 16.46
CA SER A 35 -10.48 29.09 16.13
C SER A 35 -10.22 27.63 16.53
N HIS A 36 -10.91 27.14 17.56
CA HIS A 36 -10.79 25.75 18.00
C HIS A 36 -11.60 24.81 17.10
N GLN A 37 -12.77 25.24 16.62
CA GLN A 37 -13.56 24.49 15.64
C GLN A 37 -12.85 24.41 14.29
N ASP A 38 -12.31 25.52 13.78
CA ASP A 38 -11.53 25.54 12.53
C ASP A 38 -10.36 24.54 12.57
N ARG A 39 -9.64 24.48 13.69
CA ARG A 39 -8.55 23.51 13.88
C ARG A 39 -9.05 22.08 13.96
N ALA A 40 -10.23 21.85 14.55
CA ALA A 40 -10.84 20.53 14.63
C ALA A 40 -11.32 20.05 13.26
N GLU A 41 -11.96 20.92 12.47
CA GLU A 41 -12.41 20.66 11.10
C GLU A 41 -11.22 20.41 10.18
N THR A 42 -10.18 21.26 10.21
CA THR A 42 -8.95 21.05 9.43
C THR A 42 -8.29 19.70 9.73
N ARG A 43 -8.27 19.28 11.01
CA ARG A 43 -7.77 17.96 11.41
C ARG A 43 -8.68 16.83 10.94
N ALA A 44 -10.00 17.01 10.98
CA ALA A 44 -10.97 16.05 10.50
C ALA A 44 -10.88 15.87 8.98
N GLU A 45 -10.71 16.95 8.22
CA GLU A 45 -10.49 16.93 6.77
C GLU A 45 -9.15 16.27 6.40
N ALA A 46 -8.07 16.58 7.13
CA ALA A 46 -6.78 15.92 6.94
C ALA A 46 -6.86 14.41 7.23
N ALA A 47 -7.57 14.02 8.29
CA ALA A 47 -7.82 12.62 8.63
C ALA A 47 -8.73 11.92 7.61
N ALA A 48 -9.72 12.63 7.05
CA ALA A 48 -10.61 12.13 6.01
C ALA A 48 -9.86 11.94 4.67
N ARG A 49 -9.00 12.88 4.27
CA ARG A 49 -8.12 12.75 3.10
C ARG A 49 -7.11 11.61 3.25
N ALA A 50 -6.56 11.41 4.45
CA ALA A 50 -5.70 10.26 4.73
C ALA A 50 -6.44 8.91 4.65
N LYS A 51 -7.75 8.90 4.91
CA LYS A 51 -8.63 7.73 4.83
C LYS A 51 -9.30 7.54 3.47
N ALA A 52 -9.18 8.49 2.54
CA ALA A 52 -9.70 8.33 1.20
C ALA A 52 -8.99 7.14 0.54
N PRO A 53 -9.72 6.12 0.04
CA PRO A 53 -9.09 4.95 -0.55
C PRO A 53 -8.36 5.36 -1.83
N SER A 54 -7.04 5.46 -1.77
CA SER A 54 -6.21 5.56 -2.97
C SER A 54 -6.46 4.33 -3.82
N LYS A 55 -6.74 4.50 -5.12
CA LYS A 55 -6.92 3.36 -6.04
C LYS A 55 -5.71 2.44 -5.91
N ALA A 56 -5.93 1.13 -5.74
CA ALA A 56 -4.82 0.20 -5.58
C ALA A 56 -3.86 0.23 -6.78
N LEU A 57 -2.55 0.05 -6.56
CA LEU A 57 -1.55 0.05 -7.63
C LEU A 57 -1.71 -1.21 -8.51
N LEU A 58 -2.13 -1.07 -9.76
CA LEU A 58 -2.05 -2.18 -10.71
C LEU A 58 -0.67 -2.18 -11.37
N LEU A 59 -0.07 -3.36 -11.47
CA LEU A 59 1.15 -3.60 -12.23
C LEU A 59 0.80 -4.39 -13.48
N THR A 60 1.40 -4.00 -14.60
CA THR A 60 1.42 -4.77 -15.84
C THR A 60 2.85 -5.24 -16.10
N ALA A 61 2.98 -6.34 -16.84
CA ALA A 61 4.29 -6.88 -17.21
C ALA A 61 4.34 -7.16 -18.70
N ARG A 62 5.49 -6.92 -19.31
CA ARG A 62 5.79 -7.25 -20.70
C ARG A 62 7.03 -8.15 -20.76
N ALA A 63 6.94 -9.25 -21.48
CA ALA A 63 8.08 -10.12 -21.74
C ALA A 63 9.11 -9.42 -22.66
N GLU A 64 10.36 -9.47 -22.25
CA GLU A 64 11.53 -8.94 -22.96
C GLU A 64 12.58 -10.05 -23.09
N ASP A 65 13.58 -9.83 -23.95
CA ASP A 65 14.70 -10.76 -24.14
C ASP A 65 14.27 -12.22 -24.40
N GLU A 66 13.24 -12.41 -25.24
CA GLU A 66 12.60 -13.70 -25.53
C GLU A 66 11.95 -14.38 -24.31
N GLY A 67 11.57 -13.60 -23.31
CA GLY A 67 11.02 -14.07 -22.04
C GLY A 67 12.09 -14.33 -20.97
N ARG A 68 13.32 -13.84 -21.12
CA ARG A 68 14.31 -13.91 -20.02
C ARG A 68 14.01 -12.90 -18.92
N SER A 69 13.29 -11.84 -19.25
CA SER A 69 12.92 -10.77 -18.33
C SER A 69 11.45 -10.37 -18.53
N LEU A 70 10.84 -9.85 -17.45
CA LEU A 70 9.57 -9.14 -17.48
C LEU A 70 9.82 -7.70 -17.07
N ALA A 71 9.63 -6.76 -17.99
CA ALA A 71 9.57 -5.34 -17.65
C ALA A 71 8.24 -5.03 -16.95
N ILE A 72 8.31 -4.40 -15.79
CA ILE A 72 7.15 -4.08 -14.95
C ILE A 72 6.84 -2.59 -15.04
N ALA A 73 5.57 -2.26 -15.22
CA ALA A 73 5.10 -0.88 -15.25
C ALA A 73 3.78 -0.72 -14.50
N SER A 74 3.43 0.53 -14.17
CA SER A 74 2.05 0.87 -13.85
C SER A 74 1.35 1.34 -15.12
N PRO A 75 0.11 0.90 -15.40
CA PRO A 75 -0.67 1.45 -16.51
C PRO A 75 -1.10 2.90 -16.26
N ASP A 76 -0.98 3.39 -15.03
CA ASP A 76 -1.23 4.77 -14.66
C ASP A 76 0.08 5.56 -14.68
N SER A 77 0.26 6.41 -15.70
CA SER A 77 1.46 7.24 -15.87
C SER A 77 1.68 8.27 -14.74
N GLY A 78 0.67 8.55 -13.91
CA GLY A 78 0.82 9.41 -12.74
C GLY A 78 1.55 8.72 -11.58
N ARG A 79 1.80 7.41 -11.68
CA ARG A 79 2.41 6.60 -10.62
C ARG A 79 3.83 6.22 -10.98
N ILE A 80 4.78 6.79 -10.25
CA ILE A 80 6.20 6.58 -10.51
C ILE A 80 6.72 5.53 -9.52
N ILE A 81 7.03 4.34 -10.03
CA ILE A 81 7.65 3.27 -9.25
C ILE A 81 9.07 3.69 -8.88
N GLN A 82 9.42 3.59 -7.59
CA GLN A 82 10.74 3.92 -7.07
C GLN A 82 11.57 2.66 -6.87
N THR A 83 11.04 1.72 -6.09
CA THR A 83 11.68 0.47 -5.74
C THR A 83 10.68 -0.68 -5.74
N GLN A 84 11.16 -1.87 -6.06
CA GLN A 84 10.40 -3.11 -5.89
C GLN A 84 11.22 -4.18 -5.20
N THR A 85 10.59 -4.88 -4.27
CA THR A 85 11.12 -6.10 -3.67
C THR A 85 10.24 -7.27 -4.08
N VAL A 86 10.85 -8.28 -4.69
CA VAL A 86 10.19 -9.52 -5.11
C VAL A 86 10.52 -10.61 -4.10
N ILE A 87 9.48 -11.21 -3.52
CA ILE A 87 9.57 -12.24 -2.51
C ILE A 87 9.09 -13.57 -3.12
N PHE A 88 9.98 -14.55 -3.10
CA PHE A 88 9.74 -15.89 -3.64
C PHE A 88 9.18 -16.85 -2.57
N PRO A 89 8.56 -17.96 -2.99
CA PRO A 89 8.20 -19.05 -2.08
C PRO A 89 9.41 -19.61 -1.34
N SER A 90 9.28 -19.84 -0.03
CA SER A 90 10.33 -20.43 0.81
C SER A 90 10.86 -21.77 0.28
N PRO A 91 10.03 -22.68 -0.28
CA PRO A 91 10.52 -23.95 -0.84
C PRO A 91 11.54 -23.81 -1.98
N LEU A 92 11.61 -22.65 -2.65
CA LEU A 92 12.63 -22.42 -3.68
C LEU A 92 13.99 -22.04 -3.08
N ALA A 93 14.05 -21.61 -1.82
CA ALA A 93 15.27 -21.12 -1.17
C ALA A 93 16.01 -20.05 -2.00
N VAL A 94 15.25 -19.19 -2.71
CA VAL A 94 15.75 -18.07 -3.50
C VAL A 94 15.67 -16.79 -2.66
N ASP A 95 16.76 -16.02 -2.63
CA ASP A 95 16.79 -14.73 -1.96
C ASP A 95 15.80 -13.73 -2.58
N LYS A 96 15.34 -12.78 -1.78
CA LYS A 96 14.50 -11.69 -2.30
C LYS A 96 15.29 -10.88 -3.32
N ALA A 97 14.65 -10.51 -4.43
CA ALA A 97 15.24 -9.64 -5.43
C ALA A 97 14.77 -8.20 -5.23
N GLU A 98 15.66 -7.24 -5.43
CA GLU A 98 15.35 -5.81 -5.33
C GLU A 98 15.71 -5.09 -6.62
N THR A 99 14.83 -4.19 -7.06
CA THR A 99 15.08 -3.32 -8.21
C THR A 99 14.85 -1.85 -7.83
N VAL A 100 15.69 -0.98 -8.39
CA VAL A 100 15.65 0.47 -8.17
C VAL A 100 15.65 1.17 -9.53
N GLY A 101 14.65 2.01 -9.79
CA GLY A 101 14.55 2.82 -11.01
C GLY A 101 14.20 2.06 -12.31
N ASN A 102 14.54 0.77 -12.43
CA ASN A 102 14.15 -0.09 -13.55
C ASN A 102 13.40 -1.33 -13.04
N PRO A 103 12.06 -1.27 -12.86
CA PRO A 103 11.28 -2.37 -12.31
C PRO A 103 11.21 -3.54 -13.30
N HIS A 104 11.77 -4.68 -12.94
CA HIS A 104 11.75 -5.87 -13.77
C HIS A 104 11.86 -7.16 -12.93
N ILE A 105 11.59 -8.30 -13.57
CA ILE A 105 11.85 -9.63 -13.02
C ILE A 105 12.68 -10.44 -14.01
N GLU A 106 13.78 -11.03 -13.56
CA GLU A 106 14.61 -11.91 -14.39
C GLU A 106 14.33 -13.37 -14.08
N ALA A 107 14.23 -14.20 -15.14
CA ALA A 107 14.09 -15.65 -14.99
C ALA A 107 15.29 -16.26 -14.27
N GLY A 108 16.49 -15.71 -14.48
CA GLY A 108 17.74 -16.18 -13.88
C GLY A 108 17.77 -16.13 -12.36
N TRP A 109 16.93 -15.31 -11.70
CA TRP A 109 16.87 -15.23 -10.25
C TRP A 109 16.35 -16.52 -9.60
N PHE A 110 15.51 -17.28 -10.30
CA PHE A 110 14.82 -18.44 -9.74
C PHE A 110 14.83 -19.68 -10.62
N ALA A 111 15.39 -19.62 -11.84
CA ALA A 111 15.31 -20.70 -12.83
C ALA A 111 15.74 -22.06 -12.26
N ASP A 112 16.94 -22.16 -11.69
CA ASP A 112 17.51 -23.42 -11.20
C ASP A 112 16.69 -24.03 -10.04
N ALA A 113 16.30 -23.19 -9.10
CA ALA A 113 15.46 -23.58 -7.97
C ALA A 113 14.07 -24.03 -8.44
N LEU A 114 13.46 -23.30 -9.36
CA LEU A 114 12.15 -23.61 -9.92
C LEU A 114 12.17 -24.91 -10.71
N HIS A 115 13.21 -25.14 -11.51
CA HIS A 115 13.40 -26.38 -12.27
C HIS A 115 13.45 -27.61 -11.35
N SER A 116 14.12 -27.46 -10.20
CA SER A 116 14.27 -28.53 -9.21
C SER A 116 13.01 -28.77 -8.38
N ALA A 117 12.28 -27.71 -8.04
CA ALA A 117 11.18 -27.76 -7.09
C ALA A 117 9.81 -27.99 -7.73
N ALA A 118 9.64 -27.69 -9.03
CA ALA A 118 8.35 -27.82 -9.71
C ALA A 118 8.47 -28.73 -10.95
N HIS A 119 7.74 -29.84 -10.92
CA HIS A 119 7.53 -30.64 -12.12
C HIS A 119 6.25 -30.18 -12.84
N VAL A 120 6.38 -29.81 -14.11
CA VAL A 120 5.25 -29.34 -14.94
C VAL A 120 5.12 -30.19 -16.19
N GLU A 121 4.00 -30.93 -16.32
CA GLU A 121 3.80 -31.93 -17.38
C GLU A 121 3.90 -31.36 -18.81
N ASN A 122 3.46 -30.11 -19.02
CA ASN A 122 3.44 -29.46 -20.34
C ASN A 122 4.52 -28.39 -20.50
N GLY A 123 5.51 -28.37 -19.62
CA GLY A 123 6.54 -27.33 -19.59
C GLY A 123 6.00 -25.93 -19.27
N ARG A 124 4.72 -25.77 -18.91
CA ARG A 124 4.13 -24.48 -18.51
C ARG A 124 3.73 -24.50 -17.05
N GLY A 125 3.97 -23.41 -16.36
CA GLY A 125 3.63 -23.29 -14.95
C GLY A 125 3.38 -21.86 -14.51
N ARG A 126 3.10 -21.73 -13.20
CA ARG A 126 2.94 -20.45 -12.54
C ARG A 126 3.84 -20.40 -11.32
N LEU A 127 4.62 -19.33 -11.22
CA LEU A 127 5.42 -19.03 -10.04
C LEU A 127 4.73 -17.92 -9.25
N PRO A 128 4.16 -18.19 -8.06
CA PRO A 128 3.63 -17.14 -7.23
C PRO A 128 4.76 -16.33 -6.59
N VAL A 129 4.62 -15.00 -6.57
CA VAL A 129 5.54 -14.05 -5.94
C VAL A 129 4.76 -12.94 -5.24
N VAL A 130 5.28 -12.43 -4.14
CA VAL A 130 4.80 -11.15 -3.59
C VAL A 130 5.71 -10.04 -4.07
N ILE A 131 5.12 -8.97 -4.59
CA ILE A 131 5.83 -7.76 -4.99
C ILE A 131 5.44 -6.65 -4.02
N VAL A 132 6.43 -6.14 -3.29
CA VAL A 132 6.32 -4.92 -2.49
C VAL A 132 6.81 -3.78 -3.37
N THR A 133 5.96 -2.79 -3.62
CA THR A 133 6.29 -1.66 -4.49
C THR A 133 6.18 -0.36 -3.72
N ASP A 134 7.27 0.39 -3.64
CA ASP A 134 7.22 1.79 -3.27
C ASP A 134 7.06 2.65 -4.53
N TYR A 135 6.11 3.57 -4.48
CA TYR A 135 5.79 4.44 -5.59
C TYR A 135 5.37 5.83 -5.12
N ILE A 136 5.45 6.79 -6.02
CA ILE A 136 4.91 8.13 -5.81
C ILE A 136 3.56 8.20 -6.53
N ASP A 137 2.52 8.63 -5.81
CA ASP A 137 1.18 8.91 -6.32
C ASP A 137 0.85 10.36 -5.93
N ASP A 138 0.78 11.25 -6.93
CA ASP A 138 0.53 12.70 -6.73
C ASP A 138 1.45 13.33 -5.65
N GLY A 139 2.77 13.11 -5.80
CA GLY A 139 3.79 13.61 -4.88
C GLY A 139 3.85 12.91 -3.51
N THR A 140 2.93 11.98 -3.22
CA THR A 140 2.89 11.24 -1.96
C THR A 140 3.55 9.88 -2.11
N ARG A 141 4.52 9.56 -1.23
CA ARG A 141 5.09 8.21 -1.18
C ARG A 141 4.05 7.21 -0.64
N ARG A 142 3.87 6.11 -1.37
CA ARG A 142 2.97 5.02 -1.07
C ARG A 142 3.71 3.70 -1.18
N THR A 143 3.19 2.69 -0.50
CA THR A 143 3.66 1.31 -0.58
C THR A 143 2.46 0.41 -0.87
N ASP A 144 2.58 -0.45 -1.88
CA ASP A 144 1.63 -1.54 -2.14
C ASP A 144 2.31 -2.89 -1.93
N THR A 145 1.55 -3.88 -1.49
CA THR A 145 2.03 -5.25 -1.32
C THR A 145 1.00 -6.19 -1.88
N ALA A 146 1.34 -6.84 -2.99
CA ALA A 146 0.42 -7.66 -3.75
C ALA A 146 1.06 -9.01 -4.14
N LEU A 147 0.23 -10.05 -4.15
CA LEU A 147 0.57 -11.38 -4.61
C LEU A 147 0.22 -11.49 -6.09
N TYR A 148 1.19 -11.95 -6.88
CA TYR A 148 1.05 -12.20 -8.30
C TYR A 148 1.46 -13.63 -8.64
N ASP A 149 0.92 -14.16 -9.74
CA ASP A 149 1.46 -15.33 -10.41
C ASP A 149 2.24 -14.87 -11.65
N ILE A 150 3.50 -15.29 -11.78
CA ILE A 150 4.28 -15.19 -13.00
C ILE A 150 3.97 -16.41 -13.86
N GLY A 151 3.43 -16.20 -15.06
CA GLY A 151 3.28 -17.27 -16.05
C GLY A 151 4.61 -17.55 -16.73
N TYR A 152 5.00 -18.82 -16.83
CA TYR A 152 6.24 -19.22 -17.48
C TYR A 152 6.09 -20.47 -18.34
N ARG A 153 7.02 -20.64 -19.28
CA ARG A 153 7.15 -21.83 -20.11
C ARG A 153 8.61 -22.25 -20.29
N TRP A 154 8.93 -23.47 -19.88
CA TRP A 154 10.15 -24.18 -20.25
C TRP A 154 10.19 -24.41 -21.77
N ARG A 155 11.32 -24.07 -22.38
CA ARG A 155 11.62 -24.42 -23.77
C ARG A 155 12.86 -25.29 -23.74
N SER A 156 12.74 -26.54 -24.20
CA SER A 156 13.89 -27.41 -24.40
C SER A 156 14.84 -26.74 -25.39
N ARG A 157 16.01 -26.27 -24.92
CA ARG A 157 17.11 -25.88 -25.78
C ARG A 157 18.13 -27.01 -25.75
N LEU A 158 18.37 -27.64 -26.90
CA LEU A 158 19.27 -28.79 -27.06
C LEU A 158 20.72 -28.57 -26.56
N LEU A 159 21.14 -27.32 -26.27
CA LEU A 159 22.53 -26.94 -25.97
C LEU A 159 22.71 -25.87 -24.87
N GLN A 160 21.65 -25.40 -24.21
CA GLN A 160 21.73 -24.34 -23.17
C GLN A 160 20.96 -24.76 -21.93
N ALA A 161 21.37 -24.23 -20.76
CA ALA A 161 20.64 -24.40 -19.51
C ALA A 161 19.16 -24.07 -19.71
N ASP A 162 18.28 -24.92 -19.16
CA ASP A 162 16.85 -24.70 -19.21
C ASP A 162 16.54 -23.43 -18.39
N VAL A 163 16.21 -22.34 -19.08
CA VAL A 163 15.73 -21.10 -18.48
C VAL A 163 14.28 -20.93 -18.89
N PRO A 164 13.35 -20.72 -17.95
CA PRO A 164 11.94 -20.61 -18.28
C PRO A 164 11.69 -19.27 -18.98
N ALA A 165 10.97 -19.29 -20.10
CA ALA A 165 10.50 -18.09 -20.77
C ALA A 165 9.30 -17.52 -20.00
N LEU A 166 9.45 -16.31 -19.46
CA LEU A 166 8.41 -15.57 -18.77
C LEU A 166 7.40 -15.00 -19.77
N GLU A 167 6.11 -15.21 -19.49
CA GLU A 167 5.02 -14.86 -20.40
C GLU A 167 4.20 -13.66 -19.90
N GLY A 168 4.11 -13.46 -18.58
CA GLY A 168 3.40 -12.33 -18.01
C GLY A 168 3.14 -12.45 -16.52
N LEU A 169 2.36 -11.50 -15.99
CA LEU A 169 2.05 -11.35 -14.57
C LEU A 169 0.54 -11.26 -14.37
N THR A 170 -0.01 -12.05 -13.44
CA THR A 170 -1.44 -12.04 -13.08
C THR A 170 -1.60 -11.69 -11.60
N LEU A 171 -2.43 -10.69 -11.31
CA LEU A 171 -2.74 -10.32 -9.92
C LEU A 171 -3.60 -11.40 -9.25
N VAL A 172 -3.19 -11.82 -8.05
CA VAL A 172 -3.93 -12.81 -7.23
C VAL A 172 -4.59 -12.14 -6.03
N ALA A 173 -3.86 -11.32 -5.29
CA ALA A 173 -4.36 -10.65 -4.09
C ALA A 173 -3.62 -9.33 -3.82
N ARG A 174 -4.27 -8.41 -3.11
CA ARG A 174 -3.73 -7.09 -2.74
C ARG A 174 -3.71 -6.93 -1.22
N GLY A 175 -2.91 -5.99 -0.73
CA GLY A 175 -2.84 -5.66 0.71
C GLY A 175 -2.39 -6.84 1.55
N VAL A 176 -1.45 -7.64 1.04
CA VAL A 176 -0.96 -8.84 1.72
C VAL A 176 -0.19 -8.44 2.98
N LYS A 177 -0.75 -8.77 4.16
CA LYS A 177 -0.15 -8.43 5.46
C LYS A 177 1.04 -9.30 5.85
N SER A 178 1.03 -10.57 5.43
CA SER A 178 2.08 -11.55 5.72
C SER A 178 2.66 -12.11 4.42
N PRO A 179 3.60 -11.39 3.77
CA PRO A 179 4.10 -11.73 2.44
C PRO A 179 4.54 -13.19 2.27
N GLN A 180 5.44 -13.65 3.15
CA GLN A 180 6.00 -15.01 3.05
C GLN A 180 4.91 -16.09 3.20
N ALA A 181 4.06 -15.96 4.22
CA ALA A 181 2.99 -16.92 4.46
C ALA A 181 1.99 -16.98 3.28
N ALA A 182 1.70 -15.83 2.66
CA ALA A 182 0.78 -15.76 1.53
C ALA A 182 1.35 -16.42 0.26
N VAL A 183 2.62 -16.16 -0.07
CA VAL A 183 3.29 -16.76 -1.22
C VAL A 183 3.47 -18.27 -1.04
N ASP A 184 3.86 -18.72 0.16
CA ASP A 184 4.02 -20.14 0.47
C ASP A 184 2.68 -20.89 0.43
N ALA A 185 1.60 -20.26 0.94
CA ALA A 185 0.26 -20.83 0.84
C ALA A 185 -0.21 -20.92 -0.62
N ARG A 186 0.14 -19.95 -1.47
CA ARG A 186 -0.17 -20.00 -2.91
C ARG A 186 0.64 -21.09 -3.61
N TRP A 187 1.92 -21.23 -3.27
CA TRP A 187 2.80 -22.29 -3.79
C TRP A 187 2.21 -23.67 -3.55
N LYS A 188 1.86 -23.99 -2.30
CA LYS A 188 1.26 -25.29 -1.92
C LYS A 188 -0.03 -25.62 -2.67
N ARG A 189 -0.83 -24.59 -3.03
CA ARG A 189 -2.05 -24.78 -3.82
C ARG A 189 -1.75 -25.07 -5.30
N LEU A 190 -0.67 -24.53 -5.84
CA LEU A 190 -0.26 -24.74 -7.24
C LEU A 190 0.51 -26.04 -7.44
N HIS A 191 1.25 -26.48 -6.42
CA HIS A 191 2.05 -27.72 -6.44
C HIS A 191 1.65 -28.62 -5.26
N PRO A 192 0.45 -29.24 -5.30
CA PRO A 192 0.04 -30.17 -4.26
C PRO A 192 0.90 -31.44 -4.35
N GLY A 193 1.82 -31.64 -3.41
CA GLY A 193 2.64 -32.86 -3.33
C GLY A 193 4.16 -32.65 -3.40
N THR A 194 4.62 -31.40 -3.54
CA THR A 194 6.01 -30.97 -3.30
C THR A 194 6.11 -30.30 -1.93
#